data_AF-A0A445EE23-F1
#
_entry.id   AF-A0A445EE23-F1
#
_cell.length_a   1.000
_cell.length_b   1.000
_cell.length_c   1.000
_cell.angle_alpha   90.00
_cell.angle_beta   90.00
_cell.angle_gamma   90.00
#
_symmetry.space_group_name_H-M   'P 1'
#
loop_
_entity.id
_entity.type
_entity.pdbx_description
1 polymer ?
#
loop_
_entity_poly.entity_id
_entity_poly.type
_entity_poly.pdbx_seq_one_letter_code
_entity_poly.pdbx_strand_id
1 'polypeptide(L)' 'MLNKVGKYFDDLIPTNILVTDYSGVSMLAKGLVGSSSRTTIFVVVSSKARHNALLGQDWINGVGVVLSIGH' A
#
# COMPACT_ATOMS: atom_id res chain seq x y z
N MET A 1 7.45 -4.24 8.22
CA MET A 1 6.15 -4.48 7.54
C MET A 1 6.36 -5.16 6.20
N LEU A 2 7.26 -4.68 5.34
CA LEU A 2 7.68 -5.40 4.11
C LEU A 2 8.10 -6.85 4.38
N ASN A 3 8.87 -7.08 5.44
CA ASN A 3 9.25 -8.41 5.88
C ASN A 3 8.06 -9.34 6.20
N LYS A 4 6.91 -8.80 6.66
CA LYS A 4 5.70 -9.59 6.95
C LYS A 4 5.01 -10.10 5.67
N VAL A 5 5.28 -9.48 4.53
CA VAL A 5 4.84 -9.94 3.21
C VAL A 5 5.97 -10.64 2.43
N GLY A 6 7.05 -11.05 3.13
CA GLY A 6 8.17 -11.77 2.54
C GLY A 6 9.02 -10.94 1.58
N LYS A 7 9.07 -9.61 1.78
CA LYS A 7 9.77 -8.67 0.90
C LYS A 7 10.75 -7.80 1.68
N TYR A 8 11.81 -7.36 1.01
CA TYR A 8 12.86 -6.51 1.52
C TYR A 8 12.92 -5.18 0.74
N PHE A 9 13.69 -4.22 1.24
CA PHE A 9 13.86 -2.93 0.54
C PHE A 9 14.54 -3.10 -0.82
N ASP A 10 15.45 -4.07 -0.94
CA ASP A 10 16.15 -4.37 -2.20
C ASP A 10 15.23 -5.02 -3.24
N ASP A 11 14.08 -5.55 -2.82
CA ASP A 11 13.05 -6.10 -3.72
C ASP A 11 12.13 -5.02 -4.31
N LEU A 12 12.29 -3.75 -3.88
CA LEU A 12 11.45 -2.67 -4.34
C LEU A 12 11.80 -2.29 -5.78
N ILE A 13 10.78 -2.20 -6.62
CA ILE A 13 10.92 -1.67 -7.96
C ILE A 13 10.99 -0.13 -7.84
N PRO A 14 12.08 0.52 -8.32
CA PRO A 14 12.19 1.98 -8.29
C PRO A 14 11.03 2.63 -9.05
N THR A 15 10.54 3.77 -8.54
CA THR A 15 9.43 4.49 -9.16
C THR A 15 9.51 5.99 -8.90
N ASN A 16 8.93 6.77 -9.79
CA ASN A 16 8.83 8.23 -9.68
C ASN A 16 7.44 8.68 -9.20
N ILE A 17 6.68 7.78 -8.57
CA ILE A 17 5.35 8.11 -8.05
C ILE A 17 5.49 9.06 -6.85
N LEU A 18 4.75 10.16 -6.92
CA LEU A 18 4.57 11.11 -5.83
C LEU A 18 3.24 10.81 -5.15
N VAL A 19 3.26 10.70 -3.81
CA VAL A 19 2.06 10.47 -3.00
C VAL A 19 1.84 11.70 -2.13
N THR A 20 0.64 12.27 -2.21
CA THR A 20 0.22 13.41 -1.40
C THR A 20 -0.70 12.94 -0.30
N ASP A 21 -0.41 13.31 0.94
CA ASP A 21 -1.28 13.01 2.07
C ASP A 21 -2.47 13.99 2.17
N TYR A 22 -3.38 13.74 3.12
CA TYR A 22 -4.55 14.58 3.34
C TYR A 22 -4.22 16.01 3.81
N SER A 23 -3.01 16.24 4.34
CA SER A 23 -2.55 17.58 4.71
C SER A 23 -1.91 18.34 3.53
N GLY A 24 -1.86 17.71 2.34
CA GLY A 24 -1.27 18.29 1.14
C GLY A 24 0.24 18.07 1.05
N VAL A 25 0.85 17.32 1.98
CA VAL A 25 2.29 17.04 1.95
C VAL A 25 2.56 15.91 0.97
N SER A 26 3.41 16.19 0.00
CA SER A 26 3.81 15.23 -1.02
C SER A 26 5.16 14.58 -0.69
N MET A 27 5.28 13.29 -0.93
CA MET A 27 6.51 12.53 -0.78
C MET A 27 6.68 11.55 -1.93
N LEU A 28 7.92 11.35 -2.38
CA LEU A 28 8.24 10.28 -3.33
C LEU A 28 8.06 8.91 -2.68
N ALA A 29 7.44 8.00 -3.42
CA ALA A 29 7.38 6.61 -3.03
C ALA A 29 8.80 6.01 -2.97
N LYS A 30 9.03 5.13 -1.99
CA LYS A 30 10.27 4.35 -1.88
C LYS A 30 10.38 3.30 -2.98
N GLY A 31 9.25 2.88 -3.54
CA GLY A 31 9.20 1.87 -4.58
C GLY A 31 7.87 1.15 -4.63
N LEU A 32 7.79 0.18 -5.52
CA LEU A 32 6.63 -0.69 -5.70
C LEU A 32 6.96 -2.11 -5.24
N VAL A 33 5.98 -2.77 -4.65
CA VAL A 33 6.06 -4.19 -4.33
C VAL A 33 4.82 -4.92 -4.85
N GLY A 34 5.05 -5.95 -5.66
CA GLY A 34 3.98 -6.81 -6.15
C GLY A 34 3.58 -7.88 -5.13
N SER A 35 2.31 -8.26 -5.13
CA SER A 35 1.84 -9.46 -4.45
C SER A 35 2.05 -10.70 -5.32
N SER A 36 2.47 -11.82 -4.73
CA SER A 36 2.53 -13.12 -5.42
C SER A 36 1.17 -13.80 -5.54
N SER A 37 0.23 -13.48 -4.65
CA SER A 37 -1.07 -14.14 -4.57
C SER A 37 -2.14 -13.50 -5.46
N ARG A 38 -1.94 -12.24 -5.85
CA ARG A 38 -2.92 -11.41 -6.57
C ARG A 38 -2.20 -10.41 -7.45
N THR A 39 -2.81 -10.04 -8.58
CA THR A 39 -2.33 -8.96 -9.45
C THR A 39 -2.57 -7.60 -8.78
N THR A 40 -1.78 -7.29 -7.76
CA THR A 40 -1.85 -6.03 -7.03
C THR A 40 -0.45 -5.54 -6.73
N ILE A 41 -0.29 -4.24 -6.91
CA ILE A 41 0.93 -3.51 -6.67
C ILE A 41 0.68 -2.58 -5.50
N PHE A 42 1.55 -2.65 -4.49
CA PHE A 42 1.53 -1.74 -3.37
C PHE A 42 2.59 -0.66 -3.57
N VAL A 43 2.19 0.58 -3.34
CA VAL A 43 3.11 1.72 -3.29
C VAL A 43 3.68 1.82 -1.87
N VAL A 44 5.00 1.75 -1.76
CA VAL A 44 5.68 1.80 -0.46
C VAL A 44 6.10 3.24 -0.19
N VAL A 45 5.63 3.80 0.93
CA VAL A 45 5.96 5.15 1.37
C VAL A 45 6.58 5.11 2.77
N SER A 46 7.51 6.02 3.05
CA SER A 46 7.89 6.36 4.41
C SER A 46 6.71 7.06 5.10
N SER A 47 6.23 6.51 6.21
CA SER A 47 5.12 7.13 6.96
C SER A 47 5.36 6.97 8.46
N LYS A 48 4.96 8.00 9.22
CA LYS A 48 4.87 7.95 10.70
C LYS A 48 3.45 7.64 11.17
N ALA A 49 2.56 7.21 10.27
CA ALA A 49 1.17 6.92 10.59
C ALA A 49 1.05 5.75 11.59
N ARG A 50 -0.08 5.73 12.32
CA ARG A 50 -0.42 4.64 13.25
C ARG A 50 -0.80 3.34 12.52
N HIS A 51 -1.09 3.43 11.23
CA HIS A 51 -1.45 2.31 10.37
C HIS A 51 -0.33 2.07 9.37
N ASN A 52 -0.13 0.81 8.99
CA ASN A 52 0.97 0.45 8.11
C ASN A 52 0.57 0.31 6.64
N ALA A 53 -0.71 0.10 6.33
CA ALA A 53 -1.20 -0.10 4.97
C ALA A 53 -2.53 0.63 4.75
N LEU A 54 -2.71 1.16 3.55
CA LEU A 54 -3.97 1.72 3.06
C LEU A 54 -4.42 0.85 1.90
N LEU A 55 -5.66 0.35 1.97
CA LEU A 55 -6.22 -0.56 0.98
C LEU A 55 -7.38 0.14 0.28
N GLY A 56 -7.29 0.26 -1.04
CA GLY A 56 -8.37 0.77 -1.86
C GLY A 56 -9.56 -0.19 -1.88
N GLN A 57 -10.71 0.34 -2.31
CA GLN A 57 -11.96 -0.42 -2.40
C GLN A 57 -11.82 -1.66 -3.30
N ASP A 58 -11.11 -1.57 -4.41
CA ASP A 58 -10.90 -2.71 -5.32
C ASP A 58 -10.20 -3.89 -4.64
N TRP A 59 -9.21 -3.60 -3.79
CA TRP A 59 -8.52 -4.65 -3.03
C TRP A 59 -9.43 -5.26 -1.97
N ILE A 60 -10.17 -4.43 -1.22
CA ILE A 60 -11.09 -4.89 -0.17
C ILE A 60 -12.20 -5.78 -0.77
N ASN A 61 -12.82 -5.32 -1.86
CA ASN A 61 -13.85 -6.07 -2.58
C ASN A 61 -13.30 -7.38 -3.17
N GLY A 62 -12.06 -7.36 -3.70
CA GLY A 62 -11.42 -8.55 -4.27
C GLY A 62 -11.14 -9.66 -3.26
N VAL A 63 -11.06 -9.35 -1.97
CA VAL A 63 -10.87 -10.34 -0.89
C VAL A 63 -12.20 -10.94 -0.41
N GLY A 64 -13.34 -10.47 -0.92
CA GLY A 64 -14.66 -10.90 -0.49
C GLY A 64 -15.07 -10.34 0.88
N VAL A 65 -14.40 -9.26 1.33
CA VAL A 65 -14.78 -8.56 2.55
C VAL A 65 -16.03 -7.74 2.24
N VAL A 66 -17.18 -8.17 2.76
CA VAL A 66 -18.40 -7.38 2.71
C VAL A 66 -18.30 -6.26 3.74
N LEU A 67 -18.35 -5.01 3.27
CA LEU A 67 -18.46 -3.86 4.14
C LEU A 67 -19.79 -3.96 4.92
N SER A 68 -19.73 -4.29 6.21
CA SER A 68 -20.92 -4.27 7.06
C SER A 68 -21.20 -2.82 7.43
N ILE A 69 -22.15 -2.20 6.73
CA ILE A 69 -22.65 -0.88 7.09
C ILE A 69 -23.50 -1.07 8.34
N GLY A 70 -22.93 -0.80 9.52
CA GLY A 70 -23.69 -0.75 10.78
C GLY A 70 -24.54 0.51 10.80
N HIS A 71 -25.84 0.32 11.06
CA HIS A 71 -26.86 1.37 11.25
C HIS A 71 -26.69 2.08 12.60
#